data_AF-A0A5B6YIB7-F1
#
_entry.id   AF-A0A5B6YIB7-F1
#
_cell.length_a   1.000
_cell.length_b   1.000
_cell.length_c   1.000
_cell.angle_alpha   90.00
_cell.angle_beta   90.00
_cell.angle_gamma   90.00
#
_symmetry.space_group_name_H-M   'P 1'
#
loop_
_entity.id
_entity.type
_entity.pdbx_description
1 polymer ?
#
loop_
_entity_poly.entity_id
_entity_poly.type
_entity_poly.pdbx_seq_one_letter_code
_entity_poly.pdbx_strand_id
1 'polypeptide(L)'
;MASAAIFSSLRRRRTPSLEAFLAPVDLSGVALLETLAAVKLELFSSFSGKSLPFQRKNSRSLIRKIEFFVVVLEYLRDSGSTLPPTAILCFKELYLLLYRSKILLDYCSHSSKLWLLLQNQSVSGHFHDLNQEISTLLDVFPIKELNWSDDIREQIDLLQKQSRRAKLLIDKHDETLRLKFFSFLNEFEKGQIPDPVELHSFFVERLGIRDSKTCRDEIEFLEEQIV
;
A
#
# COMPACT_ATOMS: atom_id res chain seq x y z
N MET A 1 16.76 7.50 6.20
CA MET A 1 16.34 6.69 7.37
C MET A 1 15.01 7.20 7.91
N ALA A 2 13.90 7.01 7.20
CA ALA A 2 12.57 7.49 7.61
C ALA A 2 11.47 6.41 7.58
N SER A 3 11.79 5.15 7.24
CA SER A 3 10.79 4.09 7.13
C SER A 3 10.36 3.49 8.49
N ALA A 4 11.14 3.66 9.55
CA ALA A 4 10.86 3.03 10.85
C ALA A 4 9.76 3.77 11.65
N ALA A 5 9.57 5.08 11.42
CA ALA A 5 8.70 5.89 12.26
C ALA A 5 7.21 5.57 12.06
N ILE A 6 6.79 5.10 10.88
CA ILE A 6 5.35 4.93 10.58
C ILE A 6 4.84 3.54 10.97
N PHE A 7 5.73 2.56 11.12
CA PHE A 7 5.41 1.33 11.87
C PHE A 7 5.17 1.59 13.37
N SER A 8 5.54 2.77 13.90
CA SER A 8 5.23 3.13 15.28
C SER A 8 3.79 3.61 15.48
N SER A 9 3.09 4.13 14.46
CA SER A 9 1.64 4.41 14.57
C SER A 9 0.76 3.15 14.51
N LEU A 10 1.31 2.02 14.05
CA LEU A 10 0.70 0.69 14.21
C LEU A 10 0.77 0.15 15.66
N ARG A 11 1.36 0.92 16.60
CA ARG A 11 1.61 0.49 18.00
C ARG A 11 0.39 0.00 18.76
N ARG A 12 -0.84 0.21 18.29
CA ARG A 12 -2.04 -0.19 19.06
C ARG A 12 -2.92 -1.26 18.45
N ARG A 13 -2.73 -1.69 17.18
CA ARG A 13 -3.56 -2.78 16.62
C ARG A 13 -2.86 -3.93 15.92
N ARG A 14 -1.52 -3.92 15.81
CA ARG A 14 -0.60 -5.07 15.68
C ARG A 14 0.71 -4.53 15.10
N THR A 15 1.74 -4.35 15.94
CA THR A 15 3.10 -4.25 15.41
C THR A 15 3.42 -5.51 14.62
N PRO A 16 3.91 -5.42 13.38
CA PRO A 16 4.35 -6.61 12.66
C PRO A 16 5.41 -7.33 13.50
N SER A 17 5.35 -8.66 13.57
CA SER A 17 6.40 -9.42 14.25
C SER A 17 7.74 -9.18 13.56
N LEU A 18 8.85 -9.33 14.29
CA LEU A 18 10.20 -9.20 13.70
C LEU A 18 10.37 -10.15 12.51
N GLU A 19 9.81 -11.35 12.60
CA GLU A 19 9.76 -12.35 11.53
C GLU A 19 9.12 -11.83 10.25
N ALA A 20 8.18 -10.89 10.36
CA ALA A 20 7.50 -10.30 9.22
C ALA A 20 8.39 -9.34 8.41
N PHE A 21 9.53 -8.92 8.97
CA PHE A 21 10.57 -8.15 8.29
C PHE A 21 11.71 -9.03 7.77
N LEU A 22 11.63 -10.36 7.98
CA LEU A 22 12.62 -11.31 7.52
C LEU A 22 12.00 -12.15 6.40
N ALA A 23 12.69 -12.22 5.25
CA ALA A 23 12.36 -13.24 4.27
C ALA A 23 12.71 -14.59 4.91
N PRO A 24 11.85 -15.61 4.87
CA PRO A 24 12.15 -16.90 5.47
C PRO A 24 13.47 -17.44 4.89
N VAL A 25 14.44 -17.67 5.77
CA VAL A 25 15.84 -17.91 5.40
C VAL A 25 15.99 -19.21 4.61
N ASP A 26 15.17 -20.21 4.92
CA ASP A 26 15.27 -21.59 4.42
C ASP A 26 14.34 -21.91 3.24
N LEU A 27 13.61 -20.93 2.70
CA LEU A 27 12.76 -21.19 1.53
C LEU A 27 13.61 -21.37 0.27
N SER A 28 13.60 -22.60 -0.25
CA SER A 28 14.18 -22.96 -1.55
C SER A 28 13.11 -22.93 -2.66
N GLY A 29 13.55 -22.91 -3.92
CA GLY A 29 12.78 -22.63 -5.14
C GLY A 29 11.25 -22.80 -5.05
N VAL A 30 10.75 -24.04 -4.99
CA VAL A 30 9.31 -24.34 -5.02
C VAL A 30 8.57 -23.79 -3.79
N ALA A 31 9.12 -23.99 -2.58
CA ALA A 31 8.49 -23.51 -1.35
C ALA A 31 8.42 -21.97 -1.30
N LEU A 32 9.39 -21.28 -1.88
CA LEU A 32 9.38 -19.82 -2.02
C LEU A 32 8.24 -19.36 -2.94
N LEU A 33 8.07 -20.02 -4.09
CA LEU A 33 6.98 -19.72 -5.03
C LEU A 33 5.61 -20.00 -4.41
N GLU A 34 5.46 -21.10 -3.65
CA GLU A 34 4.23 -21.42 -2.93
C GLU A 34 3.90 -20.38 -1.85
N THR A 35 4.92 -19.94 -1.08
CA THR A 35 4.75 -18.90 -0.06
C THR A 35 4.33 -17.58 -0.69
N LEU A 36 4.96 -17.18 -1.80
CA LEU A 36 4.59 -15.98 -2.55
C LEU A 36 3.18 -16.08 -3.13
N ALA A 37 2.78 -17.26 -3.62
CA ALA A 37 1.42 -17.52 -4.10
C ALA A 37 0.38 -17.43 -2.97
N ALA A 38 0.71 -17.87 -1.76
CA ALA A 38 -0.16 -17.74 -0.60
C ALA A 38 -0.33 -16.27 -0.18
N VAL A 39 0.77 -15.50 -0.08
CA VAL A 39 0.74 -14.05 0.21
C VAL A 39 -0.04 -13.30 -0.86
N LYS A 40 0.10 -13.68 -2.13
CA LYS A 40 -0.76 -13.20 -3.23
C LYS A 40 -2.24 -13.39 -2.92
N LEU A 41 -2.66 -14.62 -2.61
CA LEU A 41 -4.08 -14.96 -2.49
C LEU A 41 -4.73 -14.17 -1.35
N GLU A 42 -3.98 -13.98 -0.27
CA GLU A 42 -4.38 -13.14 0.85
C GLU A 42 -4.53 -11.67 0.43
N LEU A 43 -3.56 -11.10 -0.29
CA LEU A 43 -3.64 -9.73 -0.82
C LEU A 43 -4.82 -9.55 -1.77
N PHE A 44 -5.03 -10.49 -2.68
CA PHE A 44 -6.10 -10.42 -3.67
C PHE A 44 -7.48 -10.52 -2.99
N SER A 45 -7.68 -11.48 -2.09
CA SER A 45 -8.94 -11.59 -1.33
C SER A 45 -9.19 -10.36 -0.44
N SER A 46 -8.12 -9.74 0.06
CA SER A 46 -8.24 -8.58 0.95
C SER A 46 -8.52 -7.28 0.22
N PHE A 47 -8.04 -7.09 -1.01
CA PHE A 47 -8.08 -5.79 -1.69
C PHE A 47 -8.62 -5.79 -3.12
N SER A 48 -8.83 -6.94 -3.76
CA SER A 48 -9.42 -7.00 -5.09
C SER A 48 -10.86 -6.47 -5.07
N GLY A 49 -11.15 -5.52 -5.96
CA GLY A 49 -12.46 -4.90 -6.08
C GLY A 49 -12.89 -3.99 -4.92
N LYS A 50 -12.09 -3.87 -3.85
CA LYS A 50 -12.41 -2.97 -2.72
C LYS A 50 -11.93 -1.55 -3.02
N SER A 51 -12.85 -0.59 -2.92
CA SER A 51 -12.50 0.83 -3.01
C SER A 51 -12.14 1.36 -1.63
N LEU A 52 -10.89 1.78 -1.46
CA LEU A 52 -10.47 2.52 -0.27
C LEU A 52 -11.09 3.94 -0.28
N PRO A 53 -11.38 4.53 0.88
CA PRO A 53 -11.95 5.88 0.93
C PRO A 53 -10.99 6.93 0.36
N PHE A 54 -9.70 6.82 0.68
CA PHE A 54 -8.60 7.67 0.21
C PHE A 54 -7.50 6.86 -0.45
N GLN A 55 -6.50 7.54 -1.03
CA GLN A 55 -5.33 6.90 -1.64
C GLN A 55 -5.67 5.98 -2.83
N ARG A 56 -6.90 6.08 -3.38
CA ARG A 56 -7.45 5.16 -4.39
C ARG A 56 -6.52 4.95 -5.58
N LYS A 57 -5.92 6.03 -6.10
CA LYS A 57 -5.01 5.95 -7.25
C LYS A 57 -3.71 5.23 -6.90
N ASN A 58 -3.15 5.52 -5.73
CA ASN A 58 -1.93 4.91 -5.24
C ASN A 58 -2.14 3.42 -4.95
N SER A 59 -3.19 3.07 -4.22
CA SER A 59 -3.54 1.68 -3.91
C SER A 59 -3.83 0.89 -5.17
N ARG A 60 -4.63 1.42 -6.11
CA ARG A 60 -4.93 0.75 -7.38
C ARG A 60 -3.69 0.58 -8.25
N SER A 61 -2.76 1.53 -8.23
CA SER A 61 -1.47 1.41 -8.90
C SER A 61 -0.66 0.26 -8.29
N LEU A 62 -0.52 0.22 -6.96
CA LEU A 62 0.22 -0.82 -6.26
C LEU A 62 -0.38 -2.21 -6.48
N ILE A 63 -1.71 -2.36 -6.32
CA ILE A 63 -2.42 -3.63 -6.52
C ILE A 63 -2.17 -4.18 -7.92
N ARG A 64 -2.22 -3.34 -8.96
CA ARG A 64 -1.92 -3.80 -10.33
C ARG A 64 -0.49 -4.29 -10.53
N LYS A 65 0.48 -3.65 -9.87
CA LYS A 65 1.88 -4.11 -9.92
C LYS A 65 2.03 -5.45 -9.21
N ILE A 66 1.33 -5.63 -8.09
CA ILE A 66 1.27 -6.91 -7.38
C ILE A 66 0.63 -7.99 -8.29
N GLU A 67 -0.51 -7.68 -8.92
CA GLU A 67 -1.18 -8.57 -9.89
C GLU A 67 -0.27 -8.94 -11.07
N PHE A 68 0.64 -8.06 -11.48
CA PHE A 68 1.64 -8.41 -12.48
C PHE A 68 2.67 -9.42 -11.95
N PHE A 69 3.26 -9.17 -10.78
CA PHE A 69 4.22 -10.10 -10.17
C PHE A 69 3.62 -11.49 -9.95
N VAL A 70 2.33 -11.53 -9.68
CA VAL A 70 1.54 -12.77 -9.62
C VAL A 70 1.61 -13.57 -10.93
N VAL A 71 1.36 -12.93 -12.07
CA VAL A 71 1.42 -13.59 -13.38
C VAL A 71 2.81 -14.14 -13.65
N VAL A 72 3.85 -13.37 -13.28
CA VAL A 72 5.26 -13.76 -13.42
C VAL A 72 5.59 -15.01 -12.57
N LEU A 73 5.11 -15.06 -11.32
CA LEU A 73 5.33 -16.20 -10.42
C LEU A 73 4.60 -17.46 -10.89
N GLU A 74 3.37 -17.33 -11.37
CA GLU A 74 2.60 -18.46 -11.92
C GLU A 74 3.25 -19.03 -13.17
N TYR A 75 3.72 -18.17 -14.08
CA TYR A 75 4.47 -18.61 -15.25
C TYR A 75 5.72 -19.40 -14.87
N LEU A 76 6.51 -18.91 -13.90
CA LEU A 76 7.72 -19.62 -13.47
C LEU A 76 7.41 -20.96 -12.83
N ARG A 77 6.40 -21.02 -11.98
CA ARG A 77 5.96 -22.28 -11.36
C ARG A 77 5.57 -23.30 -12.44
N ASP A 78 4.78 -22.88 -13.43
CA ASP A 78 4.25 -23.76 -14.46
C ASP A 78 5.34 -24.15 -15.49
N SER A 79 6.37 -23.32 -15.67
CA SER A 79 7.53 -23.61 -16.53
C SER A 79 8.44 -24.73 -15.98
N GLY A 80 8.38 -25.05 -14.68
CA GLY A 80 9.27 -26.00 -14.02
C GLY A 80 10.76 -25.58 -14.05
N SER A 81 11.05 -24.32 -14.37
CA SER A 81 12.43 -23.83 -14.51
C SER A 81 13.18 -23.82 -13.18
N THR A 82 14.45 -24.22 -13.21
CA THR A 82 15.34 -24.06 -12.06
C THR A 82 15.67 -22.58 -11.90
N LEU A 83 15.43 -22.05 -10.71
CA LEU A 83 15.66 -20.63 -10.44
C LEU A 83 17.16 -20.37 -10.21
N PRO A 84 17.78 -19.43 -10.95
CA PRO A 84 19.15 -19.03 -10.67
C PRO A 84 19.24 -18.34 -9.29
N PRO A 85 20.42 -18.34 -8.64
CA PRO A 85 20.58 -17.73 -7.31
C PRO A 85 20.11 -16.27 -7.23
N THR A 86 20.36 -15.48 -8.27
CA THR A 86 19.89 -14.10 -8.39
C THR A 86 18.37 -14.00 -8.37
N ALA A 87 17.65 -14.93 -9.03
CA ALA A 87 16.20 -14.94 -9.03
C ALA A 87 15.65 -15.30 -7.64
N ILE A 88 16.28 -16.25 -6.95
CA ILE A 88 15.91 -16.63 -5.57
C ILE A 88 16.02 -15.41 -4.65
N LEU A 89 17.12 -14.65 -4.74
CA LEU A 89 17.28 -13.40 -3.99
C LEU A 89 16.21 -12.37 -4.34
N CYS A 90 15.93 -12.15 -5.63
CA CYS A 90 14.87 -11.25 -6.07
C CYS A 90 13.50 -11.66 -5.52
N PHE A 91 13.20 -12.96 -5.45
CA PHE A 91 11.94 -13.45 -4.90
C PHE A 91 11.84 -13.31 -3.38
N LYS A 92 12.97 -13.40 -2.66
CA LYS A 92 13.02 -13.06 -1.23
C LYS A 92 12.74 -11.58 -1.00
N GLU A 93 13.30 -10.70 -1.82
CA GLU A 93 13.00 -9.26 -1.77
C GLU A 93 11.54 -8.96 -2.16
N LEU A 94 11.02 -9.65 -3.18
CA LEU A 94 9.62 -9.54 -3.58
C LEU A 94 8.68 -9.95 -2.44
N TYR A 95 9.01 -11.00 -1.68
CA TYR A 95 8.24 -11.41 -0.51
C TYR A 95 8.11 -10.26 0.51
N LEU A 96 9.23 -9.62 0.86
CA LEU A 96 9.24 -8.48 1.77
C LEU A 96 8.45 -7.29 1.21
N LEU A 97 8.53 -7.06 -0.09
CA LEU A 97 7.79 -6.02 -0.78
C LEU A 97 6.27 -6.27 -0.74
N LEU A 98 5.83 -7.49 -1.02
CA LEU A 98 4.42 -7.88 -0.95
C LEU A 98 3.88 -7.75 0.47
N TYR A 99 4.66 -8.17 1.47
CA TYR A 99 4.26 -8.05 2.86
C TYR A 99 4.11 -6.59 3.32
N ARG A 100 5.06 -5.72 2.98
CA ARG A 100 4.97 -4.28 3.28
C ARG A 100 3.84 -3.60 2.52
N SER A 101 3.60 -4.02 1.28
CA SER A 101 2.45 -3.57 0.50
C SER A 101 1.14 -3.92 1.18
N LYS A 102 1.03 -5.15 1.72
CA LYS A 102 -0.13 -5.59 2.50
C LYS A 102 -0.33 -4.70 3.72
N ILE A 103 0.70 -4.47 4.52
CA ILE A 103 0.61 -3.60 5.71
C ILE A 103 0.11 -2.20 5.33
N LEU A 104 0.65 -1.61 4.26
CA LEU A 104 0.23 -0.27 3.83
C LEU A 104 -1.23 -0.25 3.37
N LEU A 105 -1.67 -1.27 2.62
CA LEU A 105 -3.05 -1.38 2.18
C LEU A 105 -4.01 -1.63 3.35
N ASP A 106 -3.62 -2.50 4.29
CA ASP A 106 -4.38 -2.77 5.54
C ASP A 106 -4.50 -1.51 6.39
N TYR A 107 -3.42 -0.74 6.51
CA TYR A 107 -3.43 0.55 7.19
C TYR A 107 -4.45 1.49 6.54
N CYS A 108 -4.48 1.56 5.20
CA CYS A 108 -5.44 2.39 4.47
C CYS A 108 -6.89 1.89 4.59
N SER A 109 -7.13 0.59 4.76
CA SER A 109 -8.49 0.05 4.88
C SER A 109 -9.07 0.13 6.29
N HIS A 110 -8.21 0.04 7.32
CA HIS A 110 -8.64 -0.03 8.72
C HIS A 110 -8.45 1.27 9.51
N SER A 111 -7.80 2.28 8.92
CA SER A 111 -7.67 3.60 9.55
C SER A 111 -8.94 4.42 9.43
N SER A 112 -9.16 5.31 10.41
CA SER A 112 -10.23 6.30 10.31
C SER A 112 -9.98 7.26 9.14
N LYS A 113 -11.06 7.78 8.57
CA LYS A 113 -11.02 8.65 7.39
C LYS A 113 -10.32 9.96 7.71
N LEU A 114 -10.62 10.55 8.86
CA LEU A 114 -9.98 11.79 9.29
C LEU A 114 -8.47 11.60 9.50
N TRP A 115 -8.08 10.48 10.10
CA TRP A 115 -6.67 10.17 10.30
C TRP A 115 -5.93 9.99 8.96
N LEU A 116 -6.50 9.24 8.02
CA LEU A 116 -5.90 9.08 6.69
C LEU A 116 -5.78 10.41 5.94
N LEU A 117 -6.75 11.32 6.08
CA LEU A 117 -6.63 12.67 5.53
C LEU A 117 -5.45 13.42 6.15
N LEU A 118 -5.29 13.41 7.47
CA LEU A 118 -4.16 14.05 8.14
C LEU A 118 -2.82 13.49 7.64
N GLN A 119 -2.74 12.17 7.45
CA GLN A 119 -1.56 11.44 6.99
C GLN A 119 -1.40 11.40 5.46
N ASN A 120 -2.24 12.10 4.68
CA ASN A 120 -2.33 11.98 3.22
C ASN A 120 -0.96 12.04 2.51
N GLN A 121 -0.15 13.05 2.84
CA GLN A 121 1.17 13.23 2.22
C GLN A 121 2.15 12.12 2.61
N SER A 122 2.14 11.73 3.88
CA SER A 122 3.01 10.68 4.45
C SER A 122 2.71 9.32 3.82
N VAL A 123 1.43 8.94 3.77
CA VAL A 123 0.97 7.69 3.15
C VAL A 123 1.26 7.67 1.65
N SER A 124 1.07 8.79 0.95
CA SER A 124 1.45 8.93 -0.47
C SER A 124 2.95 8.70 -0.67
N GLY A 125 3.78 9.18 0.26
CA GLY A 125 5.22 8.93 0.31
C GLY A 125 5.54 7.43 0.36
N HIS A 126 4.85 6.68 1.21
CA HIS A 126 5.07 5.22 1.30
C HIS A 126 4.69 4.44 0.05
N PHE A 127 3.61 4.82 -0.62
CA PHE A 127 3.29 4.24 -1.92
C PHE A 127 4.38 4.55 -2.95
N HIS A 128 4.98 5.74 -2.87
CA HIS A 128 6.10 6.11 -3.72
C HIS A 128 7.36 5.29 -3.39
N ASP A 129 7.68 5.11 -2.11
CA ASP A 129 8.82 4.31 -1.64
C ASP A 129 8.71 2.87 -2.14
N LEU A 130 7.55 2.22 -1.93
CA LEU A 130 7.29 0.87 -2.45
C LEU A 130 7.43 0.81 -3.97
N ASN A 131 7.00 1.84 -4.70
CA ASN A 131 7.18 1.89 -6.14
C ASN A 131 8.67 2.00 -6.54
N GLN A 132 9.49 2.74 -5.79
CA GLN A 132 10.95 2.80 -6.03
C GLN A 132 11.62 1.46 -5.77
N GLU A 133 11.17 0.73 -4.75
CA GLU A 133 11.66 -0.62 -4.50
C GLU A 133 11.26 -1.60 -5.59
N ILE A 134 10.02 -1.53 -6.11
CA ILE A 134 9.61 -2.29 -7.31
C ILE A 134 10.54 -1.97 -8.47
N SER A 135 10.83 -0.69 -8.71
CA SER A 135 11.75 -0.28 -9.77
C SER A 135 13.15 -0.88 -9.57
N THR A 136 13.68 -0.80 -8.35
CA THR A 136 15.01 -1.33 -8.01
C THR A 136 15.07 -2.85 -8.17
N LEU A 137 14.03 -3.56 -7.74
CA LEU A 137 13.92 -5.00 -7.91
C LEU A 137 13.94 -5.39 -9.39
N LEU A 138 13.17 -4.69 -10.23
CA LEU A 138 13.12 -4.95 -11.67
C LEU A 138 14.44 -4.64 -12.38
N ASP A 139 15.25 -3.71 -11.85
CA ASP A 139 16.57 -3.37 -12.40
C ASP A 139 17.59 -4.50 -12.25
N VAL A 140 17.46 -5.31 -11.20
CA VAL A 140 18.35 -6.45 -10.93
C VAL A 140 17.73 -7.81 -11.27
N PHE A 141 16.47 -7.82 -11.70
CA PHE A 141 15.74 -9.06 -11.99
C PHE A 141 16.41 -9.80 -13.17
N PRO A 142 16.71 -11.11 -13.06
CA PRO A 142 17.52 -11.83 -14.04
C PRO A 142 16.69 -12.26 -15.27
N ILE A 143 16.18 -11.28 -16.02
CA ILE A 143 15.31 -11.48 -17.20
C ILE A 143 15.99 -12.36 -18.26
N LYS A 144 17.32 -12.25 -18.42
CA LYS A 144 18.06 -12.99 -19.46
C LYS A 144 18.36 -14.44 -19.07
N GLU A 145 18.36 -14.76 -17.78
CA GLU A 145 18.71 -16.09 -17.27
C GLU A 145 17.48 -17.00 -17.14
N LEU A 146 16.29 -16.45 -17.33
CA LEU A 146 15.01 -17.13 -17.22
C LEU A 146 14.35 -17.19 -18.59
N ASN A 147 13.78 -18.37 -18.90
CA ASN A 147 13.13 -18.63 -20.18
C ASN A 147 11.72 -18.02 -20.23
N TRP A 148 11.63 -16.70 -20.37
CA TRP A 148 10.36 -15.98 -20.51
C TRP A 148 9.81 -16.03 -21.94
N SER A 149 8.49 -16.01 -22.06
CA SER A 149 7.83 -15.65 -23.31
C SER A 149 8.08 -14.18 -23.66
N ASP A 150 7.98 -13.85 -24.94
CA ASP A 150 8.15 -12.46 -25.41
C ASP A 150 7.11 -11.51 -24.75
N ASP A 151 5.87 -11.98 -24.59
CA ASP A 151 4.80 -11.21 -23.91
C ASP A 151 5.17 -10.84 -22.47
N ILE A 152 5.68 -11.80 -21.67
CA ILE A 152 6.07 -11.53 -20.28
C ILE A 152 7.26 -10.60 -20.25
N ARG A 153 8.24 -10.81 -21.13
CA ARG A 153 9.43 -9.95 -21.21
C ARG A 153 9.05 -8.50 -21.53
N GLU A 154 8.12 -8.27 -22.45
CA GLU A 154 7.59 -6.95 -22.77
C GLU A 154 6.86 -6.34 -21.57
N GLN A 155 6.01 -7.10 -20.88
CA GLN A 155 5.31 -6.60 -19.70
C GLN A 155 6.27 -6.23 -18.55
N ILE A 156 7.34 -7.00 -18.32
CA ILE A 156 8.40 -6.66 -17.35
C ILE A 156 9.02 -5.30 -17.71
N ASP A 157 9.43 -5.12 -18.96
CA ASP A 157 10.06 -3.87 -19.44
C ASP A 157 9.11 -2.66 -19.33
N LEU A 158 7.83 -2.85 -19.67
CA LEU A 158 6.79 -1.84 -19.50
C LEU A 158 6.63 -1.46 -18.02
N LEU A 159 6.54 -2.44 -17.13
CA LEU A 159 6.41 -2.18 -15.70
C LEU A 159 7.64 -1.46 -15.14
N GLN A 160 8.84 -1.85 -15.56
CA GLN A 160 10.09 -1.20 -15.16
C GLN A 160 10.10 0.27 -15.59
N LYS A 161 9.78 0.55 -16.86
CA LYS A 161 9.69 1.91 -17.40
C LYS A 161 8.64 2.75 -16.67
N GLN A 162 7.48 2.19 -16.37
CA GLN A 162 6.43 2.87 -15.62
C GLN A 162 6.85 3.17 -14.18
N SER A 163 7.48 2.20 -13.51
CA SER A 163 7.92 2.33 -12.12
C SER A 163 9.02 3.39 -11.98
N ARG A 164 10.01 3.41 -12.89
CA ARG A 164 11.07 4.44 -12.93
C ARG A 164 10.55 5.86 -13.15
N ARG A 165 9.50 6.02 -13.97
CA ARG A 165 8.92 7.33 -14.32
C ARG A 165 7.91 7.83 -13.30
N ALA A 166 7.38 6.95 -12.46
CA ALA A 166 6.35 7.30 -11.51
C ALA A 166 6.89 8.31 -10.49
N LYS A 167 6.19 9.43 -10.35
CA LYS A 167 6.48 10.46 -9.35
C LYS A 167 5.61 10.25 -8.12
N LEU A 168 5.97 10.89 -7.02
CA LEU A 168 5.10 11.00 -5.85
C LEU A 168 3.72 11.55 -6.29
N LEU A 169 2.67 10.80 -5.98
CA LEU A 169 1.30 11.17 -6.30
C LEU A 169 0.55 11.49 -5.01
N ILE A 170 0.29 12.79 -4.80
CA ILE A 170 -0.65 13.29 -3.80
C ILE A 170 -1.96 13.58 -4.52
N ASP A 171 -3.04 12.89 -4.16
CA ASP A 171 -4.33 13.12 -4.81
C ASP A 171 -4.86 14.52 -4.44
N LYS A 172 -5.16 15.32 -5.47
CA LYS A 172 -5.63 16.69 -5.29
C LYS A 172 -6.97 16.76 -4.56
N HIS A 173 -7.84 15.77 -4.75
CA HIS A 173 -9.12 15.71 -4.06
C HIS A 173 -8.90 15.43 -2.57
N ASP A 174 -8.08 14.43 -2.25
CA ASP A 174 -7.73 14.08 -0.87
C ASP A 174 -7.02 15.27 -0.17
N GLU A 175 -6.12 15.97 -0.87
CA GLU A 175 -5.45 17.15 -0.31
C GLU A 175 -6.40 18.34 -0.11
N THR A 176 -7.37 18.53 -1.01
CA THR A 176 -8.39 19.58 -0.84
C THR A 176 -9.25 19.32 0.39
N LEU A 177 -9.64 18.05 0.61
CA LEU A 177 -10.36 17.65 1.82
C LEU A 177 -9.52 17.86 3.07
N ARG A 178 -8.23 17.52 3.03
CA ARG A 178 -7.30 17.74 4.14
C ARG A 178 -7.20 19.22 4.51
N LEU A 179 -7.05 20.09 3.52
CA LEU A 179 -6.98 21.54 3.75
C LEU A 179 -8.30 22.11 4.29
N LYS A 180 -9.45 21.61 3.81
CA LYS A 180 -10.77 22.00 4.34
C LYS A 180 -10.95 21.54 5.79
N PHE A 181 -10.45 20.35 6.14
CA PHE A 181 -10.46 19.90 7.53
C PHE A 181 -9.66 20.84 8.44
N PHE A 182 -8.45 21.24 8.01
CA PHE A 182 -7.64 22.21 8.75
C PHE A 182 -8.31 23.58 8.88
N SER A 183 -9.10 24.03 7.89
CA SER A 183 -9.81 25.30 8.03
C SER A 183 -10.83 25.25 9.16
N PHE A 184 -11.59 24.14 9.28
CA PHE A 184 -12.51 23.94 10.40
C PHE A 184 -11.79 23.92 11.75
N LEU A 185 -10.66 23.23 11.86
CA LEU A 185 -9.88 23.20 13.10
C LEU A 185 -9.42 24.60 13.52
N ASN A 186 -8.95 25.41 12.57
CA ASN A 186 -8.53 26.79 12.81
C ASN A 186 -9.69 27.73 13.18
N GLU A 187 -10.91 27.47 12.70
CA GLU A 187 -12.11 28.20 13.13
C GLU A 187 -12.48 27.82 14.58
N PHE A 188 -12.47 26.53 14.91
CA PHE A 188 -12.70 26.06 16.28
C PHE A 188 -11.66 26.61 17.27
N GLU A 189 -10.38 26.65 16.89
CA GLU A 189 -9.30 27.24 17.70
C GLU A 189 -9.56 28.73 18.02
N LYS A 190 -10.22 29.44 17.10
CA LYS A 190 -10.63 30.84 17.28
C LYS A 190 -11.96 31.01 18.01
N GLY A 191 -12.57 29.93 18.48
CA GLY A 191 -13.89 29.93 19.11
C GLY A 191 -15.04 30.21 18.14
N GLN A 192 -14.82 30.06 16.84
CA GLN A 192 -15.83 30.21 15.80
C GLN A 192 -16.51 28.87 15.54
N ILE A 193 -17.78 28.92 15.14
CA ILE A 193 -18.54 27.74 14.71
C ILE A 193 -18.55 27.76 13.18
N PRO A 194 -17.97 26.74 12.50
CA PRO A 194 -18.01 26.66 11.05
C PRO A 194 -19.44 26.54 10.52
N ASP A 195 -19.64 26.93 9.26
CA ASP A 195 -20.94 26.84 8.59
C ASP A 195 -21.50 25.40 8.66
N PRO A 196 -22.69 25.19 9.27
CA PRO A 196 -23.31 23.87 9.36
C PRO A 196 -23.51 23.18 7.99
N VAL A 197 -23.74 23.93 6.92
CA VAL A 197 -23.90 23.36 5.57
C VAL A 197 -22.58 22.80 5.06
N GLU A 198 -21.48 23.51 5.27
CA GLU A 198 -20.14 23.03 4.91
C GLU A 198 -19.71 21.82 5.76
N LEU A 199 -20.01 21.83 7.06
CA LEU A 199 -19.76 20.69 7.94
C LEU A 199 -20.54 19.46 7.47
N HIS A 200 -21.82 19.61 7.13
CA HIS A 200 -22.64 18.53 6.59
C HIS A 200 -22.05 17.99 5.28
N SER A 201 -21.72 18.86 4.32
CA SER A 201 -21.13 18.42 3.05
C SER A 201 -19.80 17.69 3.27
N PHE A 202 -18.96 18.18 4.17
CA PHE A 202 -17.67 17.56 4.45
C PHE A 202 -17.81 16.20 5.13
N PHE A 203 -18.45 16.13 6.31
CA PHE A 203 -18.49 14.91 7.12
C PHE A 203 -19.47 13.87 6.55
N VAL A 204 -20.65 14.29 6.10
CA VAL A 204 -21.72 13.35 5.70
C VAL A 204 -21.58 12.93 4.23
N GLU A 205 -21.43 13.89 3.32
CA GLU A 205 -21.43 13.60 1.88
C GLU A 205 -20.07 13.10 1.40
N ARG A 206 -18.99 13.79 1.77
CA ARG A 206 -17.64 13.47 1.27
C ARG A 206 -16.95 12.39 2.09
N LEU A 207 -16.97 12.48 3.41
CA LEU A 207 -16.41 11.44 4.28
C LEU A 207 -17.36 10.26 4.48
N GLY A 208 -18.67 10.44 4.33
CA GLY A 208 -19.61 9.33 4.57
C GLY A 208 -19.67 8.94 6.05
N ILE A 209 -19.51 9.90 6.96
CA ILE A 209 -19.77 9.75 8.40
C ILE A 209 -21.23 10.17 8.60
N ARG A 210 -22.14 9.19 8.54
CA ARG A 210 -23.58 9.45 8.38
C ARG A 210 -24.41 9.16 9.63
N ASP A 211 -23.83 8.46 10.59
CA ASP A 211 -24.53 8.00 11.78
C ASP A 211 -23.64 8.08 13.02
N SER A 212 -24.27 7.96 14.19
CA SER A 212 -23.58 8.08 15.48
C SER A 212 -22.53 6.99 15.71
N LYS A 213 -22.69 5.81 15.08
CA LYS A 213 -21.72 4.72 15.18
C LYS A 213 -20.45 5.06 14.41
N THR A 214 -20.57 5.39 13.12
CA THR A 214 -19.43 5.79 12.27
C THR A 214 -18.71 7.02 12.82
N CYS A 215 -19.44 7.97 13.42
CA CYS A 215 -18.83 9.11 14.10
C CYS A 215 -18.03 8.68 15.33
N ARG A 216 -18.59 7.79 16.16
CA ARG A 216 -17.89 7.26 17.35
C ARG A 216 -16.65 6.47 16.97
N ASP A 217 -16.74 5.62 15.94
CA ASP A 217 -15.61 4.83 15.44
C ASP A 217 -14.44 5.75 15.00
N GLU A 218 -14.72 6.90 14.37
CA GLU A 218 -13.71 7.90 14.01
C GLU A 218 -13.09 8.57 15.23
N ILE A 219 -13.90 8.94 16.23
CA ILE A 219 -13.44 9.57 17.48
C ILE A 219 -12.52 8.62 18.26
N GLU A 220 -12.98 7.40 18.53
CA GLU A 220 -12.21 6.39 19.27
C GLU A 220 -10.87 6.10 18.59
N PHE A 221 -10.86 5.99 17.26
CA PHE A 221 -9.61 5.81 16.52
C PHE A 221 -8.66 6.99 16.69
N LEU A 222 -9.16 8.23 16.58
CA LEU A 222 -8.32 9.43 16.72
C LEU A 222 -7.75 9.56 18.14
N GLU A 223 -8.56 9.28 19.17
CA GLU A 223 -8.12 9.27 20.57
C GLU A 223 -7.01 8.23 20.81
N GLU A 224 -7.08 7.07 20.16
CA GLU A 224 -6.01 6.06 20.21
C GLU A 224 -4.67 6.57 19.67
N GLN A 225 -4.66 7.57 18.76
CA GLN A 225 -3.45 8.08 18.10
C GLN A 225 -2.82 9.31 18.77
N ILE A 226 -3.55 10.07 19.59
CA ILE A 226 -3.13 11.39 20.12
C ILE A 226 -2.38 11.29 21.48
N VAL A 227 -2.16 10.08 22.01
CA VAL A 227 -1.53 9.86 23.34
C VAL A 227 -0.03 10.14 23.37
#